data_AF-M4Z2M5-F1
#
_entry.id   AF-M4Z2M5-F1
#
_cell.length_a   1.000
_cell.length_b   1.000
_cell.length_c   1.000
_cell.angle_alpha   90.00
_cell.angle_beta   90.00
_cell.angle_gamma   90.00
#
_symmetry.space_group_name_H-M   'P 1'
#
loop_
_entity.id
_entity.type
_entity.pdbx_description
1 polymer ?
#
loop_
_entity_poly.entity_id
_entity_poly.type
_entity_poly.pdbx_seq_one_letter_code
_entity_poly.pdbx_strand_id
1 'polypeptide(L)'
;MVPPAAAKDDDSPATRFAVDQLKSIIERIERLEEEKKAISEDIKDVYAESKGNGFDVKALRTIIRLRKQDPNERQEEESILETYMQALGML
;
A
#
# COMPACT_ATOMS: atom_id res chain seq x y z
N MET A 1 -3.45 45.08 -32.73
CA MET A 1 -3.72 45.03 -31.27
C MET A 1 -5.15 44.52 -31.10
N VAL A 2 -5.28 43.21 -30.88
CA VAL A 2 -6.58 42.51 -30.69
C VAL A 2 -6.67 42.16 -29.19
N PRO A 3 -7.78 42.42 -28.52
CA PRO A 3 -7.91 42.25 -27.06
C PRO A 3 -7.82 40.76 -26.66
N PRO A 4 -7.34 40.46 -25.44
CA PRO A 4 -7.28 39.10 -24.94
C PRO A 4 -8.70 38.58 -24.67
N ALA A 5 -9.01 37.40 -25.19
CA ALA A 5 -10.23 36.67 -24.88
C ALA A 5 -10.30 36.46 -23.36
N ALA A 6 -11.37 36.98 -22.75
CA ALA A 6 -11.68 36.86 -21.34
C ALA A 6 -11.68 35.37 -20.93
N ALA A 7 -10.84 35.03 -19.95
CA ALA A 7 -11.07 33.87 -19.11
C ALA A 7 -12.47 34.06 -18.49
N LYS A 8 -13.37 33.12 -18.73
CA LYS A 8 -14.67 33.10 -18.08
C LYS A 8 -14.43 32.69 -16.63
N ASP A 9 -14.33 33.68 -15.75
CA ASP A 9 -14.44 33.49 -14.31
C ASP A 9 -15.90 33.13 -13.99
N ASP A 10 -16.27 31.86 -14.17
CA ASP A 10 -17.53 31.31 -13.71
C ASP A 10 -17.47 31.11 -12.18
N ASP A 11 -17.52 32.23 -11.47
CA ASP A 11 -17.57 32.37 -10.02
C ASP A 11 -18.97 32.00 -9.47
N SER A 12 -19.52 30.91 -10.00
CA SER A 12 -20.80 30.36 -9.63
C SER A 12 -20.67 29.66 -8.26
N PRO A 13 -21.69 29.73 -7.39
CA PRO A 13 -21.65 29.09 -6.06
C PRO A 13 -21.45 27.57 -6.14
N ALA A 14 -21.89 26.93 -7.23
CA ALA A 14 -21.63 25.52 -7.51
C ALA A 14 -20.13 25.23 -7.77
N THR A 15 -19.43 26.11 -8.47
CA THR A 15 -17.97 26.01 -8.71
C THR A 15 -17.20 26.13 -7.39
N ARG A 16 -17.57 27.10 -6.54
CA ARG A 16 -16.95 27.27 -5.22
C ARG A 16 -17.16 26.04 -4.32
N PHE A 17 -18.38 25.51 -4.27
CA PHE A 17 -18.70 24.28 -3.53
C PHE A 17 -17.88 23.08 -4.02
N ALA A 18 -17.75 22.89 -5.34
CA ALA A 18 -16.94 21.81 -5.91
C ALA A 18 -15.45 21.95 -5.57
N VAL A 19 -14.92 23.19 -5.55
CA VAL A 19 -13.55 23.49 -5.15
C VAL A 19 -13.31 23.18 -3.68
N ASP A 20 -14.23 23.54 -2.80
CA ASP A 20 -14.10 23.29 -1.35
C ASP A 20 -14.20 21.78 -1.03
N GLN A 21 -15.05 21.04 -1.73
CA GLN A 21 -15.11 19.58 -1.62
C GLN A 21 -13.80 18.92 -2.08
N LEU A 22 -13.24 19.38 -3.20
CA LEU A 22 -11.96 18.88 -3.71
C LEU A 22 -10.82 19.13 -2.72
N LYS A 23 -10.72 20.34 -2.16
CA LYS A 23 -9.73 20.67 -1.11
C LYS A 23 -9.86 19.73 0.09
N SER A 24 -11.08 19.51 0.59
CA SER A 24 -11.31 18.61 1.72
C SER A 24 -10.88 17.16 1.42
N ILE A 25 -11.11 16.67 0.19
CA ILE A 25 -10.66 15.33 -0.20
C ILE A 25 -9.12 15.27 -0.24
N ILE A 26 -8.46 16.28 -0.81
CA ILE A 26 -7.00 16.34 -0.91
C ILE A 26 -6.38 16.36 0.49
N GLU A 27 -6.82 17.25 1.37
CA GLU A 27 -6.30 17.37 2.74
C GLU A 27 -6.44 16.06 3.53
N ARG A 28 -7.56 15.34 3.34
CA ARG A 28 -7.76 14.02 3.97
C ARG A 28 -6.80 12.98 3.42
N ILE A 29 -6.54 12.97 2.11
CA ILE A 29 -5.58 12.04 1.49
C ILE A 29 -4.16 12.35 1.93
N GLU A 30 -3.76 13.62 1.98
CA GLU A 30 -2.42 14.03 2.42
C GLU A 30 -2.15 13.58 3.86
N ARG A 31 -3.10 13.78 4.77
CA ARG A 31 -3.00 13.25 6.14
C ARG A 31 -2.82 11.73 6.17
N LEU A 32 -3.61 10.99 5.37
CA LEU A 32 -3.52 9.53 5.32
C LEU A 32 -2.17 9.06 4.73
N GLU A 33 -1.61 9.77 3.76
CA GLU A 33 -0.28 9.47 3.20
C GLU A 33 0.83 9.75 4.22
N GLU A 34 0.72 10.81 5.03
CA GLU A 34 1.63 11.06 6.15
C GLU A 34 1.58 9.95 7.21
N GLU A 35 0.37 9.55 7.63
CA GLU A 35 0.18 8.44 8.58
C GLU A 35 0.74 7.13 8.02
N LYS A 36 0.46 6.82 6.75
CA LYS A 36 1.00 5.65 6.06
C LYS A 36 2.51 5.67 5.97
N LYS A 37 3.12 6.85 5.77
CA LYS A 37 4.57 7.02 5.77
C LYS A 37 5.15 6.72 7.15
N ALA A 38 4.56 7.28 8.21
CA ALA A 38 5.00 7.03 9.59
C ALA A 38 4.93 5.54 9.93
N ILE A 39 3.80 4.88 9.64
CA ILE A 39 3.63 3.43 9.83
C ILE A 39 4.66 2.64 9.02
N SER A 40 4.96 3.08 7.79
CA SER A 40 5.96 2.41 6.96
C SER A 40 7.38 2.55 7.50
N GLU A 41 7.69 3.64 8.19
CA GLU A 41 8.95 3.85 8.89
C GLU A 41 9.03 2.95 10.13
N ASP A 42 7.98 2.91 10.96
CA ASP A 42 7.90 2.02 12.12
C ASP A 42 8.09 0.55 11.72
N ILE A 43 7.46 0.10 10.62
CA ILE A 43 7.63 -1.26 10.11
C ILE A 43 9.08 -1.53 9.69
N LYS A 44 9.76 -0.56 9.09
CA LYS A 44 11.19 -0.70 8.71
C LYS A 44 12.06 -0.84 9.94
N ASP A 45 11.79 -0.06 10.98
CA ASP A 45 12.55 -0.10 12.23
C ASP A 45 12.39 -1.45 12.93
N VAL A 46 11.18 -2.03 12.96
CA VAL A 46 10.95 -3.39 13.47
C VAL A 46 11.74 -4.44 12.69
N TYR A 47 11.80 -4.35 11.36
CA TYR A 47 12.63 -5.25 10.56
C TYR A 47 14.13 -5.05 10.81
N ALA A 48 14.57 -3.81 11.03
CA ALA A 48 15.96 -3.50 11.32
C ALA A 48 16.37 -4.04 12.71
N GLU A 49 15.51 -3.89 13.71
CA GLU A 49 15.69 -4.46 15.05
C GLU A 49 15.74 -5.99 14.97
N SER A 50 14.80 -6.61 14.25
CA SER A 50 14.77 -8.06 14.04
C SER A 50 16.08 -8.57 13.42
N LYS A 51 16.65 -7.82 12.47
CA LYS A 51 17.95 -8.14 11.87
C LYS A 51 19.08 -8.05 12.90
N GLY A 52 19.09 -7.03 13.75
CA GLY A 52 20.05 -6.88 14.85
C GLY A 52 19.96 -8.02 15.86
N ASN A 53 18.76 -8.54 16.08
CA ASN A 53 18.48 -9.70 16.93
C ASN A 53 18.78 -11.06 16.26
N GLY A 54 19.30 -11.06 15.03
CA GLY A 54 19.73 -12.27 14.32
C GLY A 54 18.65 -12.97 13.47
N PHE A 55 17.49 -12.37 13.27
CA PHE A 55 16.45 -12.94 12.41
C PHE A 55 16.69 -12.63 10.91
N ASP A 56 16.32 -13.57 10.04
CA ASP A 56 16.30 -13.35 8.60
C ASP A 56 15.05 -12.53 8.20
N VAL A 57 15.28 -11.27 7.80
CA VAL A 57 14.23 -10.34 7.37
C VAL A 57 13.47 -10.83 6.14
N LYS A 58 14.11 -11.55 5.21
CA LYS A 58 13.42 -12.12 4.04
C LYS A 58 12.45 -13.21 4.47
N ALA A 59 12.87 -14.09 5.38
CA ALA A 59 12.00 -15.12 5.93
C ALA A 59 10.78 -14.50 6.66
N LEU A 60 11.01 -13.47 7.49
CA LEU A 60 9.92 -12.75 8.18
C LEU A 60 8.92 -12.12 7.19
N ARG A 61 9.39 -11.48 6.12
CA ARG A 61 8.53 -10.92 5.07
C ARG A 61 7.70 -12.00 4.38
N THR A 62 8.30 -13.15 4.09
CA THR A 62 7.59 -14.30 3.52
C THR A 62 6.51 -14.80 4.47
N ILE A 63 6.81 -14.97 5.76
CA ILE A 63 5.83 -15.40 6.78
C ILE A 63 4.66 -14.41 6.86
N ILE A 64 4.93 -13.10 6.91
CA ILE A 64 3.86 -12.09 6.95
C ILE A 64 2.99 -12.15 5.70
N ARG A 65 3.57 -12.36 4.51
CA ARG A 65 2.80 -12.55 3.27
C ARG A 65 1.92 -13.79 3.33
N LEU A 66 2.49 -14.93 3.75
CA LEU A 66 1.74 -16.18 3.91
C LEU A 66 0.58 -16.01 4.89
N ARG A 67 0.80 -15.34 6.03
CA ARG A 67 -0.23 -15.07 7.05
C ARG A 67 -1.38 -14.16 6.58
N LYS A 68 -1.20 -13.42 5.47
CA LYS A 68 -2.25 -12.59 4.87
C LYS A 68 -3.13 -13.36 3.87
N GLN A 69 -2.66 -14.50 3.38
CA GLN A 69 -3.44 -15.36 2.49
C GLN A 69 -4.52 -16.12 3.27
N ASP A 70 -5.60 -16.49 2.58
CA ASP A 70 -6.62 -17.37 3.15
C ASP A 70 -5.98 -18.72 3.57
N PRO A 71 -6.29 -19.26 4.75
CA PRO A 71 -5.70 -20.50 5.22
C PRO A 71 -6.00 -21.71 4.33
N ASN A 72 -7.19 -21.79 3.73
CA ASN A 72 -7.57 -22.91 2.88
C ASN A 72 -6.84 -22.81 1.54
N GLU A 73 -6.84 -21.63 0.91
CA GLU A 73 -6.07 -21.39 -0.34
C GLU A 73 -4.59 -21.72 -0.14
N ARG A 74 -3.99 -21.28 0.98
CA ARG A 74 -2.59 -21.58 1.31
C ARG A 74 -2.36 -23.09 1.41
N GLN A 75 -3.25 -23.81 2.08
CA GLN A 75 -3.09 -25.25 2.31
C GLN A 75 -3.24 -26.05 1.00
N GLU A 76 -4.12 -25.62 0.11
CA GLU A 76 -4.24 -26.16 -1.24
C GLU A 76 -2.96 -25.92 -2.06
N GLU A 77 -2.45 -24.68 -2.08
CA GLU A 77 -1.20 -24.32 -2.76
C GLU A 77 -0.01 -25.14 -2.22
N GLU A 78 0.12 -25.25 -0.89
CA GLU A 78 1.17 -26.02 -0.23
C GLU A 78 1.11 -27.51 -0.58
N SER A 79 -0.09 -28.10 -0.61
CA SER A 79 -0.28 -29.52 -0.97
C SER A 79 0.13 -29.81 -2.41
N ILE A 80 -0.21 -28.90 -3.34
CA ILE A 80 0.18 -29.00 -4.74
C ILE A 80 1.71 -28.86 -4.88
N LEU A 81 2.29 -27.86 -4.22
CA LEU A 81 3.73 -27.62 -4.26
C LEU A 81 4.51 -28.81 -3.70
N GLU A 82 4.09 -29.36 -2.56
CA GLU A 82 4.69 -30.54 -1.95
C GLU A 82 4.67 -31.73 -2.91
N THR A 83 3.53 -31.98 -3.57
CA THR A 83 3.40 -33.04 -4.58
C THR A 83 4.43 -32.88 -5.71
N TYR A 84 4.63 -31.66 -6.20
CA TYR A 84 5.62 -31.40 -7.24
C TYR A 84 7.06 -31.52 -6.73
N MET A 85 7.36 -31.06 -5.52
CA MET A 85 8.69 -31.20 -4.92
C MET A 85 9.06 -32.68 -4.71
N GLN A 86 8.11 -33.51 -4.28
CA GLN A 86 8.31 -34.96 -4.18
C GLN A 86 8.61 -35.57 -5.55
N ALA A 87 7.83 -35.22 -6.59
CA ALA A 87 8.04 -35.71 -7.95
C ALA A 87 9.40 -35.30 -8.53
N LEU A 88 9.94 -34.15 -8.12
CA LEU A 88 11.25 -33.64 -8.52
C LEU A 88 12.41 -34.13 -7.63
N GLY A 89 12.15 -34.88 -6.56
CA GLY A 89 13.16 -35.35 -5.61
C GLY A 89 13.79 -34.23 -4.78
N MET A 90 13.04 -33.16 -4.51
CA MET A 90 13.47 -31.97 -3.76
C MET A 90 13.07 -32.02 -2.27
N LEU A 91 12.63 -33.18 -1.77
CA LEU A 91 12.14 -33.43 -0.41
C LEU A 91 12.99 -34.50 0.28
#